data_AF-A0A162MHG2-F1
#
_entry.id   AF-A0A162MHG2-F1
#
_cell.length_a   1.000
_cell.length_b   1.000
_cell.length_c   1.000
_cell.angle_alpha   90.00
_cell.angle_beta   90.00
_cell.angle_gamma   90.00
#
_symmetry.space_group_name_H-M   'P 1'
#
loop_
_entity.id
_entity.type
_entity.pdbx_description
1 polymer ?
#
loop_
_entity_poly.entity_id
_entity_poly.type
_entity_poly.pdbx_seq_one_letter_code
_entity_poly.pdbx_strand_id
1 'polypeptide(L)'
;MPLPLKARVAVRDLWEAEDSDAQKALCSVQETVGCSVRCTPDFAVLWEELQAAYEDTGEFVAAVAGLVRIWCQELNSLLNDDAADEAWADKFLETIGESGPKIISLLVTIGKPGVAGTTWDLSSSSFTLALPSTRVAFAPNHSAELREGLFGVFEAKEPVPVPDEWADLGDPKVASGAEPTVVVPVVAKGATAFLPTLNDVPRPDVLQLQPPYRLMVHDRGHCIEVHGSHSPSLELLAGYLEKWCQVIPSRSNRPPMATVRLNRSAFGLGVVYDALTVAPYDSREPTLLPPVLILNLVENVLGYKLVNEYPQSWRFIREVALKKAA
;
A
#
# COMPACT_ATOMS: atom_id res chain seq x y z
N MET A 1 20.76 0.09 -0.39
CA MET A 1 22.16 0.05 0.12
C MET A 1 22.22 -0.76 1.42
N PRO A 2 23.36 -1.36 1.83
CA PRO A 2 23.41 -2.05 3.12
C PRO A 2 23.32 -1.06 4.29
N LEU A 3 22.53 -1.41 5.30
CA LEU A 3 22.36 -0.62 6.53
C LEU A 3 23.71 -0.37 7.22
N PRO A 4 23.95 0.86 7.74
CA PRO A 4 25.14 1.17 8.53
C PRO A 4 25.28 0.23 9.74
N LEU A 5 26.53 -0.03 10.16
CA LEU A 5 26.81 -1.03 11.20
C LEU A 5 26.11 -0.72 12.53
N LYS A 6 26.03 0.56 12.91
CA LYS A 6 25.25 1.01 14.07
C LYS A 6 23.76 0.71 13.93
N ALA A 7 23.17 0.93 12.75
CA ALA A 7 21.77 0.61 12.47
C ALA A 7 21.53 -0.90 12.61
N ARG A 8 22.43 -1.74 12.09
CA ARG A 8 22.31 -3.20 12.20
C ARG A 8 22.37 -3.69 13.64
N VAL A 9 23.24 -3.11 14.45
CA VAL A 9 23.31 -3.41 15.90
C VAL A 9 22.01 -2.96 16.58
N ALA A 10 21.52 -1.76 16.28
CA ALA A 10 20.26 -1.28 16.83
C ALA A 10 19.05 -2.13 16.39
N VAL A 11 19.00 -2.63 15.15
CA VAL A 11 17.95 -3.55 14.67
C VAL A 11 18.01 -4.86 15.46
N ARG A 12 19.20 -5.43 15.63
CA ARG A 12 19.37 -6.64 16.45
C ARG A 12 18.86 -6.42 17.88
N ASP A 13 19.23 -5.31 18.50
CA ASP A 13 19.01 -5.08 19.94
C ASP A 13 17.59 -4.56 20.24
N LEU A 14 17.01 -3.74 19.37
CA LEU A 14 15.72 -3.05 19.59
C LEU A 14 14.55 -3.67 18.82
N TRP A 15 14.81 -4.53 17.82
CA TRP A 15 13.78 -5.12 16.97
C TRP A 15 13.82 -6.64 16.89
N GLU A 16 14.98 -7.26 16.67
CA GLU A 16 15.08 -8.72 16.50
C GLU A 16 15.20 -9.48 17.82
N ALA A 17 15.73 -8.86 18.87
CA ALA A 17 15.83 -9.47 20.18
C ALA A 17 14.42 -9.83 20.68
N GLU A 18 14.23 -11.09 21.08
CA GLU A 18 12.96 -11.60 21.65
C GLU A 18 12.54 -10.79 22.89
N ASP A 19 13.52 -10.29 23.64
CA ASP A 19 13.32 -9.45 24.81
C ASP A 19 13.08 -7.96 24.51
N SER A 20 13.12 -7.54 23.24
CA SER A 20 12.89 -6.15 22.88
C SER A 20 11.45 -5.72 23.16
N ASP A 21 11.29 -4.45 23.51
CA ASP A 21 9.96 -3.87 23.78
C ASP A 21 9.02 -3.99 22.58
N ALA A 22 9.55 -3.96 21.35
CA ALA A 22 8.77 -4.11 20.12
C ALA A 22 8.23 -5.54 19.96
N GLN A 23 9.07 -6.57 20.17
CA GLN A 23 8.63 -7.97 20.10
C GLN A 23 7.64 -8.29 21.22
N LYS A 24 7.89 -7.82 22.45
CA LYS A 24 6.94 -7.98 23.56
C LYS A 24 5.57 -7.37 23.26
N ALA A 25 5.54 -6.19 22.64
CA ALA A 25 4.29 -5.54 22.28
C ALA A 25 3.55 -6.29 21.15
N LEU A 26 4.28 -6.78 20.13
CA LEU A 26 3.70 -7.62 19.06
C LEU A 26 3.14 -8.94 19.61
N CYS A 27 3.89 -9.62 20.49
CA CYS A 27 3.44 -10.84 21.16
C CYS A 27 2.17 -10.60 21.99
N SER A 28 2.11 -9.49 22.73
CA SER A 28 0.92 -9.14 23.52
C SER A 28 -0.32 -8.97 22.63
N VAL A 29 -0.21 -8.32 21.46
CA VAL A 29 -1.34 -8.24 20.51
C VAL A 29 -1.71 -9.62 19.98
N GLN A 30 -0.73 -10.46 19.66
CA GLN A 30 -0.97 -11.84 19.21
C GLN A 30 -1.72 -12.67 20.27
N GLU A 31 -1.39 -12.51 21.55
CA GLU A 31 -2.10 -13.17 22.66
C GLU A 31 -3.53 -12.66 22.80
N THR A 32 -3.76 -11.35 22.70
CA THR A 32 -5.09 -10.75 22.78
C THR A 32 -6.00 -11.19 21.63
N VAL A 33 -5.50 -11.18 20.39
CA VAL A 33 -6.30 -11.48 19.19
C VAL A 33 -6.37 -12.99 18.90
N GLY A 34 -5.45 -13.79 19.44
CA GLY A 34 -5.36 -15.23 19.17
C GLY A 34 -4.94 -15.56 17.73
N CYS A 35 -4.35 -14.60 17.01
CA CYS A 35 -3.88 -14.73 15.63
C CYS A 35 -2.43 -14.26 15.52
N SER A 36 -1.66 -14.82 14.58
CA SER A 36 -0.25 -14.44 14.41
C SER A 36 -0.12 -13.00 13.91
N VAL A 37 0.65 -12.16 14.59
CA VAL A 37 0.95 -10.79 14.15
C VAL A 37 2.34 -10.75 13.54
N ARG A 38 2.47 -10.27 12.30
CA ARG A 38 3.76 -10.18 11.60
C ARG A 38 4.06 -8.74 11.21
N CYS A 39 5.19 -8.21 11.68
CA CYS A 39 5.75 -6.94 11.24
C CYS A 39 7.20 -7.16 10.76
N THR A 40 7.49 -6.81 9.51
CA THR A 40 8.83 -6.92 8.92
C THR A 40 9.19 -5.61 8.21
N PRO A 41 9.58 -4.57 8.96
CA PRO A 41 9.97 -3.29 8.38
C PRO A 41 11.27 -3.43 7.58
N ASP A 42 11.28 -2.89 6.36
CA ASP A 42 12.51 -2.78 5.57
C ASP A 42 13.31 -1.57 6.04
N PHE A 43 14.14 -1.78 7.06
CA PHE A 43 14.99 -0.73 7.62
C PHE A 43 15.93 -0.10 6.58
N ALA A 44 16.36 -0.83 5.55
CA ALA A 44 17.29 -0.30 4.55
C ALA A 44 16.59 0.73 3.67
N VAL A 45 15.37 0.41 3.22
CA VAL A 45 14.56 1.34 2.40
C VAL A 45 14.08 2.51 3.25
N LEU A 46 13.65 2.27 4.50
CA LEU A 46 13.24 3.34 5.42
C LEU A 46 14.39 4.30 5.75
N TRP A 47 15.62 3.80 5.90
CA TRP A 47 16.79 4.63 6.18
C TRP A 47 17.16 5.52 4.99
N GLU A 48 17.08 5.03 3.75
CA GLU A 48 17.41 5.84 2.55
C GLU A 48 16.57 7.12 2.47
N GLU A 49 15.31 7.05 2.92
CA GLU A 49 14.37 8.17 2.90
C GLU A 49 14.42 9.06 4.15
N LEU A 50 14.69 8.47 5.33
CA LEU A 50 14.67 9.20 6.61
C LEU A 50 16.06 9.65 7.07
N GLN A 51 17.15 9.24 6.41
CA GLN A 51 18.52 9.66 6.77
C GLN A 51 18.73 11.18 6.77
N ALA A 52 17.96 11.93 5.98
CA ALA A 52 18.01 13.40 6.00
C ALA A 52 17.36 14.01 7.27
N ALA A 53 16.49 13.26 7.93
CA ALA A 53 15.76 13.67 9.13
C ALA A 53 16.40 13.17 10.44
N TYR A 54 17.27 12.17 10.39
CA TYR A 54 17.92 11.57 11.57
C TYR A 54 19.45 11.68 11.47
N GLU A 55 20.06 12.33 12.45
CA GLU A 55 21.53 12.44 12.55
C GLU A 55 22.20 11.14 13.00
N ASP A 56 21.49 10.32 13.81
CA ASP A 56 21.97 9.03 14.30
C ASP A 56 21.08 7.86 13.82
N THR A 57 21.73 6.84 13.25
CA THR A 57 21.09 5.63 12.72
C THR A 57 20.39 4.77 13.78
N GLY A 58 20.89 4.78 15.02
CA GLY A 58 20.30 4.08 16.15
C GLY A 58 19.04 4.79 16.67
N GLU A 59 19.02 6.12 16.67
CA GLU A 59 17.81 6.89 16.98
C GLU A 59 16.69 6.61 15.97
N PHE A 60 17.02 6.46 14.68
CA PHE A 60 16.05 6.05 13.67
C PHE A 60 15.42 4.68 13.99
N VAL A 61 16.25 3.67 14.30
CA VAL A 61 15.73 2.33 14.61
C VAL A 61 14.88 2.36 15.89
N ALA A 62 15.31 3.11 16.91
CA ALA A 62 14.53 3.34 18.13
C ALA A 62 13.20 4.06 17.83
N ALA A 63 13.20 5.01 16.89
CA ALA A 63 11.99 5.70 16.45
C ALA A 63 10.96 4.74 15.83
N VAL A 64 11.40 3.88 14.90
CA VAL A 64 10.55 2.88 14.27
C VAL A 64 10.03 1.85 15.29
N ALA A 65 10.91 1.31 16.13
CA ALA A 65 10.54 0.34 17.15
C ALA A 65 9.56 0.93 18.18
N GLY A 66 9.79 2.17 18.61
CA GLY A 66 8.91 2.87 19.55
C GLY A 66 7.52 3.16 18.96
N LEU A 67 7.44 3.54 17.68
CA LEU A 67 6.16 3.76 17.00
C LEU A 67 5.34 2.48 16.86
N VAL A 68 5.98 1.36 16.48
CA VAL A 68 5.31 0.06 16.43
C VAL A 68 4.84 -0.37 17.83
N ARG A 69 5.65 -0.13 18.86
CA ARG A 69 5.27 -0.41 20.25
C ARG A 69 4.03 0.39 20.67
N ILE A 70 4.00 1.70 20.40
CA ILE A 70 2.84 2.55 20.71
C ILE A 70 1.62 2.03 19.96
N TRP A 71 1.75 1.74 18.67
CA TRP A 71 0.65 1.17 17.88
C TRP A 71 0.09 -0.12 18.48
N CYS A 72 0.95 -1.04 18.92
CA CYS A 72 0.52 -2.28 19.58
C CYS A 72 -0.18 -2.02 20.92
N GLN A 73 0.31 -1.04 21.70
CA GLN A 73 -0.30 -0.64 22.97
C GLN A 73 -1.70 -0.06 22.77
N GLU A 74 -1.86 0.81 21.77
CA GLU A 74 -3.16 1.38 21.43
C GLU A 74 -4.13 0.31 20.94
N LEU A 75 -3.69 -0.59 20.06
CA LEU A 75 -4.53 -1.70 19.60
C LEU A 75 -4.95 -2.63 20.76
N ASN A 76 -4.03 -2.97 21.66
CA ASN A 76 -4.37 -3.76 22.85
C ASN A 76 -5.30 -3.01 23.80
N SER A 77 -5.16 -1.68 23.94
CA SER A 77 -6.10 -0.88 24.73
C SER A 77 -7.50 -1.01 24.16
N LEU A 78 -7.67 -0.89 22.84
CA LEU A 78 -8.97 -0.98 22.17
C LEU A 78 -9.60 -2.37 22.27
N LEU A 79 -8.78 -3.43 22.28
CA LEU A 79 -9.27 -4.80 22.34
C LEU A 79 -9.62 -5.27 23.75
N ASN A 80 -9.10 -4.62 24.80
CA ASN A 80 -9.28 -5.04 26.20
C ASN A 80 -10.14 -4.06 27.02
N ASP A 81 -10.65 -2.96 26.46
CA ASP A 81 -11.47 -2.00 27.21
C ASP A 81 -12.96 -2.45 27.23
N ASP A 82 -13.34 -3.13 28.31
CA ASP A 82 -14.60 -3.88 28.51
C ASP A 82 -15.91 -3.06 28.48
N ALA A 83 -15.91 -1.74 28.20
CA ALA A 83 -17.11 -0.91 28.35
C ALA A 83 -17.40 0.11 27.24
N ALA A 84 -16.39 0.59 26.49
CA ALA A 84 -16.58 1.61 25.46
C ALA A 84 -16.51 1.04 24.03
N ASP A 85 -15.67 0.03 23.82
CA ASP A 85 -15.21 -0.34 22.48
C ASP A 85 -15.45 -1.82 22.11
N GLU A 86 -16.25 -2.55 22.90
CA GLU A 86 -16.63 -3.95 22.60
C GLU A 86 -17.17 -4.12 21.18
N ALA A 87 -18.04 -3.20 20.74
CA ALA A 87 -18.60 -3.23 19.39
C ALA A 87 -17.55 -3.04 18.28
N TRP A 88 -16.46 -2.32 18.58
CA TRP A 88 -15.34 -2.17 17.65
C TRP A 88 -14.47 -3.43 17.66
N ALA A 89 -14.20 -4.01 18.83
CA ALA A 89 -13.42 -5.24 18.97
C ALA A 89 -14.10 -6.43 18.27
N ASP A 90 -15.42 -6.58 18.41
CA ASP A 90 -16.19 -7.60 17.71
C ASP A 90 -16.10 -7.42 16.19
N LYS A 91 -16.32 -6.19 15.68
CA LYS A 91 -16.22 -5.88 14.26
C LYS A 91 -14.82 -6.13 13.70
N PHE A 92 -13.79 -5.84 14.49
CA PHE A 92 -12.40 -6.12 14.16
C PHE A 92 -12.15 -7.64 14.00
N LEU A 93 -12.60 -8.43 14.96
CA LEU A 93 -12.45 -9.89 14.94
C LEU A 93 -13.28 -10.55 13.83
N GLU A 94 -14.48 -10.07 13.54
CA GLU A 94 -15.29 -10.50 12.40
C GLU A 94 -14.55 -10.25 11.08
N THR A 95 -14.04 -9.03 10.88
CA THR A 95 -13.34 -8.67 9.64
C THR A 95 -12.09 -9.52 9.39
N ILE A 96 -11.36 -9.87 10.46
CA ILE A 96 -10.17 -10.74 10.37
C ILE A 96 -10.56 -12.22 10.25
N GLY A 97 -11.68 -12.63 10.85
CA GLY A 97 -12.19 -14.00 10.77
C GLY A 97 -12.74 -14.36 9.40
N GLU A 98 -13.31 -13.39 8.67
CA GLU A 98 -13.82 -13.57 7.31
C GLU A 98 -12.69 -13.63 6.26
N SER A 99 -11.53 -13.03 6.54
CA SER A 99 -10.45 -12.84 5.57
C SER A 99 -9.33 -13.90 5.63
N GLY A 100 -9.67 -15.18 5.44
CA GLY A 100 -8.66 -16.21 5.14
C GLY A 100 -7.63 -16.46 6.27
N PRO A 101 -6.33 -16.69 5.98
CA PRO A 101 -5.39 -17.15 7.01
C PRO A 101 -5.27 -16.14 8.15
N LYS A 102 -5.37 -16.64 9.40
CA LYS A 102 -5.31 -15.91 10.68
C LYS A 102 -3.97 -15.22 10.96
N ILE A 103 -3.54 -14.32 10.08
CA ILE A 103 -2.28 -13.60 10.18
C ILE A 103 -2.55 -12.11 9.95
N ILE A 104 -2.35 -11.30 10.98
CA ILE A 104 -2.37 -9.85 10.87
C ILE A 104 -1.00 -9.40 10.39
N SER A 105 -0.95 -8.73 9.23
CA SER A 105 0.29 -8.14 8.72
C SER A 105 0.34 -6.65 9.03
N LEU A 106 1.43 -6.18 9.63
CA LEU A 106 1.72 -4.75 9.86
C LEU A 106 2.86 -4.31 8.95
N LEU A 107 2.54 -3.44 7.98
CA LEU A 107 3.50 -2.80 7.08
C LEU A 107 3.86 -1.42 7.60
N VAL A 108 5.14 -1.07 7.52
CA VAL A 108 5.65 0.23 7.95
C VAL A 108 6.04 1.03 6.71
N THR A 109 5.43 2.20 6.53
CA THR A 109 5.64 3.11 5.40
C THR A 109 6.01 4.51 5.87
N ILE A 110 6.30 5.43 4.97
CA ILE A 110 6.58 6.84 5.30
C ILE A 110 5.40 7.70 4.83
N GLY A 111 4.81 8.44 5.75
CA GLY A 111 3.67 9.32 5.55
C GLY A 111 4.03 10.80 5.47
N LYS A 112 3.08 11.63 5.91
CA LYS A 112 3.19 13.10 5.90
C LYS A 112 4.17 13.60 6.99
N PRO A 113 4.71 14.82 6.84
CA PRO A 113 5.56 15.40 7.88
C PRO A 113 4.76 15.58 9.17
N GLY A 114 5.37 15.19 10.30
CA GLY A 114 4.84 15.41 11.65
C GLY A 114 3.66 14.54 12.11
N VAL A 115 3.07 13.70 11.25
CA VAL A 115 1.85 12.94 11.58
C VAL A 115 2.09 11.44 11.44
N ALA A 116 1.85 10.69 12.53
CA ALA A 116 1.81 9.24 12.49
C ALA A 116 0.40 8.79 12.13
N GLY A 117 0.25 7.79 11.27
CA GLY A 117 -1.08 7.35 10.82
C GLY A 117 -1.18 5.83 10.74
N THR A 118 -2.38 5.31 10.98
CA THR A 118 -2.71 3.91 10.71
C THR A 118 -3.87 3.85 9.74
N THR A 119 -3.75 2.99 8.75
CA THR A 119 -4.82 2.66 7.81
C THR A 119 -4.94 1.15 7.66
N TRP A 120 -6.15 0.68 7.41
CA TRP A 120 -6.43 -0.72 7.12
C TRP A 120 -6.76 -0.90 5.65
N ASP A 121 -6.20 -1.95 5.06
CA ASP A 121 -6.54 -2.38 3.70
C ASP A 121 -7.34 -3.68 3.75
N LEU A 122 -8.62 -3.57 3.40
CA LEU A 122 -9.56 -4.70 3.31
C LEU A 122 -9.11 -5.76 2.31
N SER A 123 -8.46 -5.36 1.21
CA SER A 123 -8.07 -6.28 0.14
C SER A 123 -6.90 -7.19 0.54
N SER A 124 -6.03 -6.70 1.43
CA SER A 124 -4.81 -7.39 1.83
C SER A 124 -4.79 -7.81 3.31
N SER A 125 -5.88 -7.50 4.04
CA SER A 125 -6.03 -7.74 5.48
C SER A 125 -4.79 -7.33 6.28
N SER A 126 -4.29 -6.13 5.96
CA SER A 126 -3.06 -5.63 6.53
C SER A 126 -3.20 -4.20 7.02
N PHE A 127 -2.52 -3.92 8.14
CA PHE A 127 -2.35 -2.59 8.66
C PHE A 127 -1.15 -1.93 8.01
N THR A 128 -1.31 -0.66 7.65
CA THR A 128 -0.20 0.20 7.25
C THR A 128 0.02 1.26 8.32
N LEU A 129 1.20 1.24 8.94
CA LEU A 129 1.69 2.25 9.87
C LEU A 129 2.57 3.25 9.10
N ALA A 130 2.07 4.46 8.93
CA ALA A 130 2.78 5.55 8.29
C ALA A 130 3.65 6.28 9.32
N LEU A 131 4.97 6.19 9.16
CA LEU A 131 5.98 6.93 9.91
C LEU A 131 6.02 8.38 9.41
N PRO A 132 6.12 9.38 10.30
CA PRO A 132 6.34 10.77 9.89
C PRO A 132 7.58 10.92 9.00
N SER A 133 7.50 11.75 7.96
CA SER A 133 8.67 12.05 7.10
C SER A 133 9.67 13.01 7.74
N THR A 134 9.34 13.56 8.91
CA THR A 134 10.22 14.37 9.77
C THR A 134 10.68 13.54 10.97
N ARG A 135 11.73 13.99 11.66
CA ARG A 135 12.22 13.33 12.89
C ARG A 135 11.06 13.12 13.87
N VAL A 136 10.88 11.88 14.30
CA VAL A 136 9.84 11.52 15.27
C VAL A 136 10.31 12.01 16.63
N ALA A 137 9.64 13.05 17.13
CA ALA A 137 9.69 13.40 18.54
C ALA A 137 8.57 12.63 19.22
N PHE A 138 8.91 11.66 20.08
CA PHE A 138 7.92 10.92 20.85
C PHE A 138 7.22 11.83 21.86
N ALA A 139 6.16 12.50 21.40
CA ALA A 139 5.23 13.29 22.19
C ALA A 139 3.93 12.49 22.41
N PRO A 140 3.11 12.80 23.44
CA PRO A 140 1.82 12.14 23.69
C PRO A 140 0.80 12.30 22.55
N ASN A 141 1.10 13.08 21.51
CA ASN A 141 0.20 13.29 20.39
C ASN A 141 0.10 12.07 19.45
N HIS A 142 1.16 11.26 19.32
CA HIS A 142 1.16 10.14 18.39
C HIS A 142 0.30 8.95 18.86
N SER A 143 0.11 8.76 20.18
CA SER A 143 -0.83 7.75 20.69
C SER A 143 -2.27 8.12 20.35
N ALA A 144 -2.65 9.38 20.52
CA ALA A 144 -3.98 9.88 20.16
C ALA A 144 -4.23 9.76 18.64
N GLU A 145 -3.26 10.16 17.81
CA GLU A 145 -3.35 10.06 16.34
C GLU A 145 -3.50 8.61 15.85
N LEU A 146 -2.72 7.68 16.43
CA LEU A 146 -2.79 6.27 16.08
C LEU A 146 -4.09 5.64 16.57
N ARG A 147 -4.58 6.03 17.75
CA ARG A 147 -5.87 5.59 18.29
C ARG A 147 -7.03 6.06 17.42
N GLU A 148 -7.06 7.35 17.04
CA GLU A 148 -8.06 7.87 16.10
C GLU A 148 -8.01 7.14 14.75
N GLY A 149 -6.80 6.86 14.24
CA GLY A 149 -6.60 6.07 13.04
C GLY A 149 -7.16 4.65 13.16
N LEU A 150 -6.88 3.96 14.28
CA LEU A 150 -7.40 2.62 14.56
C LEU A 150 -8.93 2.59 14.71
N PHE A 151 -9.54 3.60 15.33
CA PHE A 151 -11.00 3.72 15.37
C PHE A 151 -11.59 3.95 13.97
N GLY A 152 -11.02 4.89 13.22
CA GLY A 152 -11.48 5.28 11.88
C GLY A 152 -11.22 4.24 10.79
N VAL A 153 -10.51 3.14 11.08
CA VAL A 153 -10.21 2.05 10.13
C VAL A 153 -11.48 1.42 9.54
N PHE A 154 -12.57 1.36 10.32
CA PHE A 154 -13.85 0.76 9.91
C PHE A 154 -14.96 1.78 9.66
N GLU A 155 -14.66 3.08 9.80
CA GLU A 155 -15.56 4.15 9.39
C GLU A 155 -15.23 4.50 7.93
N ALA A 156 -16.21 4.26 7.04
CA ALA A 156 -16.06 4.62 5.65
C ALA A 156 -15.77 6.13 5.54
N LYS A 157 -14.57 6.48 5.10
CA LYS A 157 -14.20 7.88 4.89
C LYS A 157 -14.94 8.40 3.66
N GLU A 158 -16.14 8.94 3.86
CA GLU A 158 -16.79 9.79 2.85
C GLU A 158 -15.85 10.96 2.53
N PRO A 159 -15.52 11.20 1.24
CA PRO A 159 -14.70 12.34 0.88
C PRO A 159 -15.47 13.63 1.18
N VAL A 160 -14.92 14.43 2.10
CA VAL A 160 -15.39 15.78 2.44
C VAL A 160 -15.42 16.63 1.16
N PRO A 161 -16.56 17.29 0.84
CA PRO A 161 -16.68 18.10 -0.36
C PRO A 161 -15.84 19.37 -0.24
N VAL A 162 -14.98 19.61 -1.23
CA VAL A 162 -14.25 20.87 -1.38
C VAL A 162 -15.22 21.90 -2.00
N PRO A 163 -15.38 23.11 -1.44
CA PRO A 163 -16.26 24.13 -2.02
C PRO A 163 -15.81 24.57 -3.41
N ASP A 164 -16.76 24.62 -4.34
CA ASP A 164 -16.63 25.17 -5.69
C ASP A 164 -16.33 26.68 -5.67
N GLU A 165 -15.13 27.06 -6.11
CA GLU A 165 -14.83 28.44 -6.55
C GLU A 165 -14.19 28.41 -7.95
N TRP A 166 -15.04 28.38 -8.99
CA TRP A 166 -14.68 28.76 -10.36
C TRP A 166 -15.79 29.62 -10.98
N ALA A 167 -15.58 30.94 -10.97
CA ALA A 167 -16.03 31.95 -11.94
C ALA A 167 -15.58 33.33 -11.37
N ASP A 168 -14.91 34.27 -12.03
CA ASP A 168 -14.64 34.51 -13.45
C ASP A 168 -13.49 35.58 -13.54
N LEU A 169 -12.95 35.76 -14.74
CA LEU A 169 -11.72 36.48 -15.15
C LEU A 169 -11.73 38.02 -14.99
N GLY A 170 -10.57 38.62 -14.68
CA GLY A 170 -10.30 40.05 -14.94
C GLY A 170 -9.06 40.70 -14.28
N ASP A 171 -7.88 40.52 -14.88
CA ASP A 171 -6.69 41.42 -15.02
C ASP A 171 -6.11 42.31 -13.87
N PRO A 172 -4.82 42.74 -13.97
CA PRO A 172 -3.81 42.52 -12.93
C PRO A 172 -3.54 43.72 -12.00
N LYS A 173 -3.25 43.46 -10.72
CA LYS A 173 -2.50 44.40 -9.89
C LYS A 173 -1.75 43.70 -8.74
N VAL A 174 -0.47 44.06 -8.66
CA VAL A 174 0.55 43.66 -7.68
C VAL A 174 0.11 43.85 -6.22
N ALA A 175 0.26 42.82 -5.37
CA ALA A 175 0.83 42.94 -4.03
C ALA A 175 1.05 41.57 -3.35
N SER A 176 2.32 41.35 -2.98
CA SER A 176 2.91 40.40 -2.05
C SER A 176 2.03 39.87 -0.89
N GLY A 177 2.06 38.55 -0.69
CA GLY A 177 1.68 37.86 0.54
C GLY A 177 2.23 36.44 0.51
N ALA A 178 3.19 36.14 1.39
CA ALA A 178 3.92 34.88 1.41
C ALA A 178 3.05 33.70 1.86
N GLU A 179 3.00 32.65 1.05
CA GLU A 179 2.48 31.33 1.39
C GLU A 179 3.48 30.25 0.94
N PRO A 180 3.51 29.11 1.66
CA PRO A 180 4.67 28.25 1.75
C PRO A 180 4.95 27.54 0.43
N THR A 181 6.22 27.55 0.08
CA THR A 181 6.78 26.88 -1.09
C THR A 181 6.48 25.38 -1.02
N VAL A 182 5.46 24.94 -1.75
CA VAL A 182 5.31 23.53 -2.11
C VAL A 182 6.54 23.20 -2.96
N VAL A 183 7.48 22.50 -2.34
CA VAL A 183 8.64 21.96 -3.04
C VAL A 183 8.11 20.83 -3.93
N VAL A 184 7.74 21.19 -5.16
CA VAL A 184 7.66 20.27 -6.29
C VAL A 184 9.06 20.18 -6.88
N PRO A 185 9.69 19.00 -6.84
CA PRO A 185 10.61 18.60 -7.89
C PRO A 185 10.24 17.17 -8.34
N VAL A 186 10.16 16.75 -9.59
CA VAL A 186 10.54 17.32 -10.88
C VAL A 186 9.58 16.72 -11.90
N VAL A 187 9.01 17.56 -12.78
CA VAL A 187 8.45 17.09 -14.04
C VAL A 187 9.64 16.75 -14.94
N ALA A 188 10.06 15.49 -15.01
CA ALA A 188 11.00 15.06 -16.04
C ALA A 188 10.23 14.80 -17.34
N LYS A 189 9.63 15.85 -17.90
CA LYS A 189 9.17 15.85 -19.28
C LYS A 189 10.28 16.42 -20.15
N GLY A 190 11.29 15.59 -20.42
CA GLY A 190 12.38 15.91 -21.33
C GLY A 190 13.50 14.90 -21.20
N ALA A 191 13.91 14.29 -22.31
CA ALA A 191 15.11 13.46 -22.36
C ALA A 191 16.30 14.31 -21.91
N THR A 192 16.81 14.06 -20.71
CA THR A 192 18.03 14.72 -20.24
C THR A 192 19.19 14.22 -21.09
N ALA A 193 19.99 15.13 -21.65
CA ALA A 193 21.19 14.76 -22.41
C ALA A 193 22.26 14.05 -21.54
N PHE A 194 22.06 14.07 -20.22
CA PHE A 194 22.94 13.48 -19.23
C PHE A 194 22.17 12.43 -18.41
N LEU A 195 22.89 11.38 -18.00
CA LEU A 195 22.37 10.29 -17.18
C LEU A 195 22.08 10.81 -15.76
N PRO A 196 20.86 10.64 -15.21
CA PRO A 196 20.53 11.10 -13.86
C PRO A 196 21.32 10.36 -12.79
N THR A 197 21.58 11.01 -11.67
CA THR A 197 22.19 10.38 -10.49
C THR A 197 21.13 9.59 -9.72
N LEU A 198 21.51 8.60 -8.92
CA LEU A 198 20.57 7.79 -8.12
C LEU A 198 19.64 8.63 -7.23
N ASN A 199 20.14 9.76 -6.71
CA ASN A 199 19.36 10.66 -5.87
C ASN A 199 18.35 11.51 -6.65
N ASP A 200 18.48 11.59 -7.98
CA ASP A 200 17.60 12.36 -8.86
C ASP A 200 16.42 11.51 -9.38
N VAL A 201 16.49 10.18 -9.20
CA VAL A 201 15.47 9.24 -9.66
C VAL A 201 14.38 9.12 -8.58
N PRO A 202 13.10 9.37 -8.91
CA PRO A 202 12.03 9.23 -7.94
C PRO A 202 11.87 7.77 -7.50
N ARG A 203 11.38 7.57 -6.29
CA ARG A 203 11.08 6.24 -5.73
C ARG A 203 10.19 5.41 -6.65
N PRO A 204 10.29 4.06 -6.62
CA PRO A 204 9.46 3.17 -7.42
C PRO A 204 7.95 3.49 -7.33
N ASP A 205 7.43 3.75 -6.13
CA ASP A 205 6.00 4.05 -5.92
C ASP A 205 5.56 5.31 -6.66
N VAL A 206 6.43 6.32 -6.68
CA VAL A 206 6.18 7.60 -7.35
C VAL A 206 6.37 7.45 -8.86
N LEU A 207 7.40 6.70 -9.28
CA LEU A 207 7.70 6.44 -10.68
C LEU A 207 6.57 5.67 -11.37
N GLN A 208 5.96 4.72 -10.67
CA GLN A 208 4.84 3.91 -11.14
C GLN A 208 3.53 4.70 -11.30
N LEU A 209 3.37 5.79 -10.53
CA LEU A 209 2.22 6.69 -10.65
C LEU A 209 2.36 7.69 -11.81
N GLN A 210 3.52 7.76 -12.45
CA GLN A 210 3.77 8.66 -13.58
C GLN A 210 3.70 7.93 -14.94
N PRO A 211 3.10 8.55 -15.97
CA PRO A 211 3.16 8.01 -17.32
C PRO A 211 4.59 8.10 -17.89
N PRO A 212 4.96 7.23 -18.84
CA PRO A 212 4.12 6.25 -19.54
C PRO A 212 3.92 4.97 -18.73
N TYR A 213 2.65 4.61 -18.50
CA TYR A 213 2.29 3.35 -17.87
C TYR A 213 2.46 2.20 -18.86
N ARG A 214 3.01 1.09 -18.37
CA ARG A 214 3.25 -0.12 -19.17
C ARG A 214 2.46 -1.27 -18.58
N LEU A 215 1.83 -2.05 -19.45
CA LEU A 215 1.07 -3.23 -19.05
C LEU A 215 1.38 -4.36 -20.04
N MET A 216 1.61 -5.56 -19.52
CA MET A 216 1.86 -6.76 -20.30
C MET A 216 0.89 -7.84 -19.88
N VAL A 217 0.20 -8.47 -20.82
CA VAL A 217 -0.68 -9.61 -20.57
C VAL A 217 -0.03 -10.84 -21.18
N HIS A 218 0.13 -11.90 -20.41
CA HIS A 218 0.66 -13.19 -20.83
C HIS A 218 -0.37 -14.28 -20.60
N ASP A 219 -0.66 -15.06 -21.63
CA ASP A 219 -1.44 -16.29 -21.53
C ASP A 219 -0.47 -17.48 -21.39
N ARG A 220 -0.48 -18.13 -20.22
CA ARG A 220 0.34 -19.32 -19.93
C ARG A 220 -0.40 -20.62 -20.20
N GLY A 221 -1.60 -20.55 -20.79
CA GLY A 221 -2.51 -21.68 -21.06
C GLY A 221 -3.27 -22.15 -19.81
N HIS A 222 -2.59 -22.24 -18.67
CA HIS A 222 -3.19 -22.65 -17.38
C HIS A 222 -3.49 -21.47 -16.44
N CYS A 223 -2.99 -20.29 -16.77
CA CYS A 223 -3.28 -19.04 -16.08
C CYS A 223 -3.00 -17.85 -17.01
N ILE A 224 -3.53 -16.69 -16.67
CA ILE A 224 -3.21 -15.42 -17.31
C ILE A 224 -2.45 -14.58 -16.29
N GLU A 225 -1.31 -14.03 -16.70
CA GLU A 225 -0.48 -13.13 -15.92
C GLU A 225 -0.54 -11.73 -16.53
N VAL A 226 -0.91 -10.74 -15.74
CA VAL A 226 -0.93 -9.33 -16.14
C VAL A 226 0.10 -8.59 -15.32
N HIS A 227 1.19 -8.15 -15.93
CA HIS A 227 2.19 -7.30 -15.30
C HIS A 227 1.87 -5.84 -15.61
N GLY A 228 1.96 -4.96 -14.62
CA GLY A 228 1.62 -3.55 -14.79
C GLY A 228 2.52 -2.66 -13.96
N SER A 229 2.89 -1.51 -14.51
CA SER A 229 3.61 -0.48 -13.76
C SER A 229 2.68 0.42 -12.95
N HIS A 230 1.37 0.18 -12.93
CA HIS A 230 0.39 1.08 -12.30
C HIS A 230 -0.58 0.26 -11.43
N SER A 231 -0.27 0.16 -10.13
CA SER A 231 -1.03 -0.64 -9.14
C SER A 231 -2.55 -0.40 -9.18
N PRO A 232 -3.06 0.86 -9.23
CA PRO A 232 -4.51 1.09 -9.24
C PRO A 232 -5.22 0.49 -10.47
N SER A 233 -4.52 0.35 -11.61
CA SER A 233 -5.09 -0.33 -12.77
C SER A 233 -5.23 -1.84 -12.52
N LEU A 234 -4.26 -2.45 -11.84
CA LEU A 234 -4.30 -3.88 -11.50
C LEU A 234 -5.38 -4.17 -10.45
N GLU A 235 -5.51 -3.31 -9.44
CA GLU A 235 -6.57 -3.39 -8.42
C GLU A 235 -7.97 -3.31 -9.06
N LEU A 236 -8.18 -2.38 -10.00
CA LEU A 236 -9.45 -2.26 -10.71
C LEU A 236 -9.75 -3.51 -11.54
N LEU A 237 -8.74 -4.05 -12.23
CA LEU A 237 -8.90 -5.30 -12.99
C LEU A 237 -9.24 -6.47 -12.05
N ALA A 238 -8.55 -6.59 -10.92
CA ALA A 238 -8.81 -7.63 -9.94
C ALA A 238 -10.23 -7.54 -9.38
N GLY A 239 -10.63 -6.38 -8.88
CA GLY A 239 -11.97 -6.17 -8.34
C GLY A 239 -13.09 -6.35 -9.36
N TYR A 240 -12.85 -5.97 -10.64
CA TYR A 240 -13.80 -6.25 -11.71
C TYR A 240 -13.94 -7.76 -11.95
N LEU A 241 -12.82 -8.48 -12.08
CA LEU A 241 -12.82 -9.92 -12.36
C LEU A 241 -13.42 -10.72 -11.21
N GLU A 242 -13.16 -10.35 -9.97
CA GLU A 242 -13.74 -10.98 -8.78
C GLU A 242 -15.25 -10.74 -8.71
N LYS A 243 -15.69 -9.49 -8.92
CA LYS A 243 -17.11 -9.12 -8.89
C LYS A 243 -17.95 -9.86 -9.93
N TRP A 244 -17.39 -10.06 -11.13
CA TRP A 244 -18.08 -10.71 -12.24
C TRP A 244 -17.69 -12.18 -12.42
N CYS A 245 -16.90 -12.74 -11.51
CA CYS A 245 -16.57 -14.15 -11.55
C CYS A 245 -17.81 -14.98 -11.26
N GLN A 246 -18.15 -15.88 -12.18
CA GLN A 246 -19.24 -16.83 -11.93
C GLN A 246 -18.82 -17.85 -10.88
N VAL A 247 -19.82 -18.40 -10.22
CA VAL A 247 -19.68 -19.48 -9.26
C VAL A 247 -19.85 -20.82 -9.98
N ILE A 248 -19.07 -21.83 -9.62
CA ILE A 248 -19.19 -23.20 -10.13
C ILE A 248 -20.47 -23.83 -9.56
N PRO A 249 -21.53 -24.02 -10.38
CA PRO A 249 -22.82 -24.50 -9.88
C PRO A 249 -22.80 -26.00 -9.53
N SER A 250 -21.83 -26.75 -10.05
CA SER A 250 -21.70 -28.20 -9.87
C SER A 250 -21.12 -28.60 -8.51
N ARG A 251 -20.54 -27.67 -7.74
CA ARG A 251 -19.98 -27.93 -6.42
C ARG A 251 -20.91 -27.42 -5.32
N SER A 252 -21.09 -28.22 -4.27
CA SER A 252 -21.93 -27.87 -3.11
C SER A 252 -21.46 -26.61 -2.38
N ASN A 253 -20.13 -26.38 -2.33
CA ASN A 253 -19.52 -25.20 -1.73
C ASN A 253 -19.50 -23.97 -2.65
N ARG A 254 -20.00 -24.08 -3.88
CA ARG A 254 -20.19 -22.94 -4.81
C ARG A 254 -18.97 -22.00 -4.88
N PRO A 255 -17.76 -22.49 -5.19
CA PRO A 255 -16.57 -21.66 -5.30
C PRO A 255 -16.60 -20.82 -6.59
N PRO A 256 -15.85 -19.70 -6.65
CA PRO A 256 -15.69 -18.94 -7.89
C PRO A 256 -15.02 -19.80 -8.96
N MET A 257 -15.31 -19.55 -10.24
CA MET A 257 -14.75 -20.29 -11.38
C MET A 257 -13.27 -20.00 -11.60
N ALA A 258 -12.84 -18.78 -11.27
CA ALA A 258 -11.45 -18.35 -11.37
C ALA A 258 -11.00 -17.72 -10.06
N THR A 259 -9.76 -17.98 -9.69
CA THR A 259 -9.07 -17.30 -8.60
C THR A 259 -8.27 -16.15 -9.19
N VAL A 260 -8.48 -14.96 -8.63
CA VAL A 260 -7.78 -13.74 -8.97
C VAL A 260 -6.80 -13.44 -7.83
N ARG A 261 -5.54 -13.11 -8.15
CA ARG A 261 -4.50 -12.83 -7.16
C ARG A 261 -3.70 -11.61 -7.56
N LEU A 262 -3.63 -10.63 -6.66
CA LEU A 262 -2.72 -9.50 -6.79
C LEU A 262 -1.37 -9.85 -6.16
N ASN A 263 -0.32 -9.77 -6.97
CA ASN A 263 1.06 -10.02 -6.56
C ASN A 263 1.71 -8.69 -6.16
N ARG A 264 2.30 -8.68 -4.97
CA ARG A 264 2.97 -7.51 -4.43
C ARG A 264 4.32 -7.30 -5.11
N SER A 265 4.59 -6.05 -5.45
CA SER A 265 5.88 -5.57 -5.92
C SER A 265 6.94 -5.80 -4.86
N ALA A 266 8.13 -6.23 -5.30
CA ALA A 266 9.32 -6.28 -4.45
C ALA A 266 9.96 -4.90 -4.25
N PHE A 267 9.48 -3.88 -4.96
CA PHE A 267 10.02 -2.52 -4.96
C PHE A 267 8.97 -1.53 -4.47
N GLY A 268 9.35 -0.68 -3.52
CA GLY A 268 8.46 0.34 -2.98
C GLY A 268 8.29 0.29 -1.46
N LEU A 269 7.80 1.39 -0.89
CA LEU A 269 7.34 1.48 0.50
C LEU A 269 5.81 1.47 0.51
N GLY A 270 5.21 0.28 0.70
CA GLY A 270 3.77 0.11 0.85
C GLY A 270 3.20 -1.09 0.10
N VAL A 271 1.86 -1.18 0.06
CA VAL A 271 1.17 -2.20 -0.72
C VAL A 271 1.07 -1.70 -2.16
N VAL A 272 2.06 -2.05 -2.97
CA VAL A 272 2.08 -1.77 -4.41
C VAL A 272 2.04 -3.10 -5.15
N TYR A 273 1.15 -3.22 -6.13
CA TYR A 273 1.05 -4.41 -6.96
C TYR A 273 1.71 -4.18 -8.32
N ASP A 274 2.53 -5.13 -8.75
CA ASP A 274 3.19 -5.11 -10.06
C ASP A 274 2.67 -6.22 -10.99
N ALA A 275 1.92 -7.19 -10.46
CA ALA A 275 1.30 -8.23 -11.25
C ALA A 275 -0.06 -8.70 -10.71
N LEU A 276 -0.87 -9.23 -11.60
CA LEU A 276 -2.17 -9.85 -11.36
C LEU A 276 -2.19 -11.21 -12.04
N THR A 277 -2.54 -12.27 -11.30
CA THR A 277 -2.65 -13.62 -11.82
C THR A 277 -4.10 -14.07 -11.78
N VAL A 278 -4.61 -14.58 -12.90
CA VAL A 278 -5.93 -15.20 -13.02
C VAL A 278 -5.74 -16.66 -13.35
N ALA A 279 -6.21 -17.55 -12.48
CA ALA A 279 -6.09 -18.99 -12.67
C ALA A 279 -7.45 -19.67 -12.42
N PRO A 280 -7.71 -20.86 -12.98
CA PRO A 280 -8.86 -21.67 -12.60
C PRO A 280 -8.88 -21.92 -11.09
N TYR A 281 -10.07 -22.04 -10.50
CA TYR A 281 -10.19 -22.40 -9.08
C TYR A 281 -9.54 -23.75 -8.75
N ASP A 282 -9.69 -24.73 -9.65
CA ASP A 282 -9.03 -26.02 -9.56
C ASP A 282 -8.17 -26.21 -10.82
N SER A 283 -6.87 -26.46 -10.64
CA SER A 283 -5.94 -26.69 -11.75
C SER A 283 -6.23 -27.95 -12.55
N ARG A 284 -7.10 -28.82 -12.03
CA ARG A 284 -7.59 -30.03 -12.72
C ARG A 284 -8.80 -29.75 -13.60
N GLU A 285 -9.46 -28.61 -13.43
CA GLU A 285 -10.59 -28.23 -14.27
C GLU A 285 -10.06 -27.53 -15.55
N PRO A 286 -10.48 -27.96 -16.74
CA PRO A 286 -10.03 -27.38 -18.01
C PRO A 286 -10.78 -26.07 -18.29
N THR A 287 -10.73 -25.13 -17.34
CA THR A 287 -11.31 -23.80 -17.52
C THR A 287 -10.40 -23.03 -18.45
N LEU A 288 -10.81 -22.93 -19.72
CA LEU A 288 -10.19 -22.02 -20.66
C LEU A 288 -10.47 -20.60 -20.20
N LEU A 289 -9.43 -19.89 -19.78
CA LEU A 289 -9.48 -18.47 -19.46
C LEU A 289 -9.08 -17.70 -20.73
N PRO A 290 -10.03 -17.21 -21.54
CA PRO A 290 -9.67 -16.42 -22.70
C PRO A 290 -9.12 -15.05 -22.24
N PRO A 291 -7.93 -14.62 -22.71
CA PRO A 291 -7.38 -13.33 -22.34
C PRO A 291 -8.20 -12.16 -22.88
N VAL A 292 -9.08 -12.40 -23.86
CA VAL A 292 -9.89 -11.40 -24.58
C VAL A 292 -10.65 -10.45 -23.65
N LEU A 293 -11.21 -10.95 -22.54
CA LEU A 293 -11.90 -10.07 -21.59
C LEU A 293 -10.94 -9.07 -20.95
N ILE A 294 -9.77 -9.54 -20.51
CA ILE A 294 -8.73 -8.70 -19.91
C ILE A 294 -8.20 -7.70 -20.95
N LEU A 295 -7.95 -8.15 -22.18
CA LEU A 295 -7.50 -7.27 -23.26
C LEU A 295 -8.53 -6.16 -23.53
N ASN A 296 -9.83 -6.49 -23.58
CA ASN A 296 -10.89 -5.50 -23.75
C ASN A 296 -10.97 -4.49 -22.60
N LEU A 297 -10.77 -4.92 -21.36
CA LEU A 297 -10.73 -4.01 -20.21
C LEU A 297 -9.52 -3.07 -20.29
N VAL A 298 -8.37 -3.59 -20.67
CA VAL A 298 -7.13 -2.81 -20.82
C VAL A 298 -7.25 -1.76 -21.92
N GLU A 299 -7.78 -2.13 -23.09
CA GLU A 299 -7.91 -1.22 -24.23
C GLU A 299 -9.07 -0.23 -24.06
N ASN A 300 -10.28 -0.74 -23.77
CA ASN A 300 -11.50 0.08 -23.85
C ASN A 300 -11.80 0.83 -22.56
N VAL A 301 -11.50 0.25 -21.39
CA VAL A 301 -11.80 0.88 -20.09
C VAL A 301 -10.58 1.66 -19.59
N LEU A 302 -9.42 1.00 -19.54
CA LEU A 302 -8.18 1.61 -19.09
C LEU A 302 -7.48 2.42 -20.17
N GLY A 303 -7.95 2.45 -21.42
CA GLY A 303 -7.45 3.32 -22.49
C GLY A 303 -5.97 3.09 -22.84
N TYR A 304 -5.43 1.90 -22.59
CA TYR A 304 -4.08 1.58 -23.01
C TYR A 304 -4.06 1.28 -24.51
N LYS A 305 -2.97 1.66 -25.18
CA LYS A 305 -2.75 1.35 -26.60
C LYS A 305 -1.89 0.12 -26.73
N LEU A 306 -2.32 -0.83 -27.56
CA LEU A 306 -1.50 -1.98 -27.94
C LEU A 306 -0.27 -1.50 -28.72
N VAL A 307 0.90 -1.92 -28.28
CA VAL A 307 2.19 -1.58 -28.89
C VAL A 307 2.72 -2.77 -29.67
N ASN A 308 2.82 -3.92 -29.01
CA ASN A 308 3.27 -5.16 -29.62
C ASN A 308 2.34 -6.31 -29.27
N GLU A 309 2.08 -7.16 -30.26
CA GLU A 309 1.41 -8.44 -30.10
C GLU A 309 2.40 -9.57 -30.44
N TYR A 310 2.48 -10.54 -29.53
CA TYR A 310 3.21 -11.78 -29.69
C TYR A 310 2.25 -12.95 -29.43
N PRO A 311 2.60 -14.18 -29.87
CA PRO A 311 1.85 -15.35 -29.46
C PRO A 311 1.71 -15.40 -27.94
N GLN A 312 0.46 -15.42 -27.47
CA GLN A 312 0.11 -15.47 -26.04
C GLN A 312 0.66 -14.31 -25.19
N SER A 313 1.01 -13.18 -25.80
CA SER A 313 1.57 -12.04 -25.07
C SER A 313 1.25 -10.71 -25.74
N TRP A 314 0.65 -9.78 -25.00
CA TRP A 314 0.27 -8.46 -25.48
C TRP A 314 0.91 -7.37 -24.63
N ARG A 315 1.50 -6.36 -25.27
CA ARG A 315 2.15 -5.23 -24.59
C ARG A 315 1.43 -3.95 -24.89
N PHE A 316 1.18 -3.19 -23.83
CA PHE A 316 0.36 -2.01 -23.83
C PHE A 316 1.09 -0.83 -23.23
N ILE A 317 0.86 0.36 -23.77
CA ILE A 317 1.38 1.62 -23.24
C ILE A 317 0.24 2.63 -23.12
N ARG A 318 0.25 3.37 -22.01
CA ARG A 318 -0.60 4.54 -21.82
C ARG A 318 0.25 5.76 -21.44
N GLU A 319 0.24 6.76 -22.30
CA GLU A 319 0.99 8.01 -22.10
C GLU A 319 0.21 9.07 -21.31
N VAL A 320 -1.10 8.90 -21.16
CA VAL A 320 -1.98 9.85 -20.48
C VAL A 320 -2.20 9.41 -19.04
N ALA A 321 -1.98 10.33 -18.09
CA ALA A 321 -2.24 10.05 -16.68
C ALA A 321 -3.68 9.58 -16.42
N LEU A 322 -3.84 8.63 -15.50
CA LEU A 322 -5.16 8.19 -15.02
C LEU A 322 -5.52 9.06 -13.82
N LYS A 323 -6.63 9.79 -13.91
CA LYS A 323 -7.23 10.47 -12.75
C LYS A 323 -8.26 9.53 -12.15
N LYS A 324 -8.24 9.35 -10.83
CA LYS A 324 -9.36 8.69 -10.14
C LYS A 324 -10.60 9.55 -10.34
N ALA A 325 -11.72 8.92 -10.71
CA ALA A 325 -13.01 9.60 -10.68
C ALA A 325 -13.30 9.97 -9.22
N ALA A 326 -13.68 11.23 -8.99
CA ALA A 326 -14.10 11.74 -7.69
C ALA A 326 -15.44 11.12 -7.30
#